data_AF-A0A1S8C8F8-F1
#
_entry.id   AF-A0A1S8C8F8-F1
#
_cell.length_a   1.000
_cell.length_b   1.000
_cell.length_c   1.000
_cell.angle_alpha   90.00
_cell.angle_beta   90.00
_cell.angle_gamma   90.00
#
_symmetry.space_group_name_H-M   'P 1'
#
loop_
_entity.id
_entity.type
_entity.pdbx_description
1 polymer ?
#
loop_
_entity_poly.entity_id
_entity_poly.type
_entity_poly.pdbx_seq_one_letter_code
_entity_poly.pdbx_strand_id
1 'polypeptide(L)'
;MALEMAHQLRAAGEEVALVAVFDSFPPDPRASPPAIDGGLLRRIKQIGALVLTGIVPDEGKGHYLRFYRQGMFLQRRHRGAPWDGRTLVLVARDDPDSAGRSRWSGHLTGQWSMHEVPGNHNGMLHEPNVAAVAELVTAELDAVAGIGSGG
;
A
#
# COMPACT_ATOMS: atom_id res chain seq x y z
N MET A 1 4.50 -2.23 -3.05
CA MET A 1 4.71 -3.58 -3.60
C MET A 1 4.01 -3.73 -4.95
N ALA A 2 2.70 -3.53 -5.07
CA ALA A 2 1.98 -3.66 -6.35
C ALA A 2 2.57 -2.83 -7.50
N LEU A 3 2.89 -1.54 -7.29
CA LEU A 3 3.54 -0.71 -8.31
C LEU A 3 4.91 -1.23 -8.76
N GLU A 4 5.70 -1.77 -7.83
CA GLU A 4 7.02 -2.32 -8.14
C GLU A 4 6.89 -3.59 -8.98
N MET A 5 5.95 -4.47 -8.62
CA MET A 5 5.63 -5.66 -9.42
C MET A 5 5.15 -5.29 -10.83
N ALA A 6 4.32 -4.24 -10.93
CA ALA A 6 3.83 -3.74 -12.22
C ALA A 6 4.97 -3.21 -13.10
N HIS A 7 5.90 -2.45 -12.52
CA HIS A 7 7.11 -2.01 -13.23
C HIS A 7 7.99 -3.18 -13.68
N GLN A 8 8.16 -4.21 -12.84
CA GLN A 8 8.95 -5.40 -13.17
C GLN A 8 8.32 -6.22 -14.29
N LEU A 9 7.00 -6.43 -14.26
CA LEU A 9 6.27 -7.12 -15.32
C LEU A 9 6.42 -6.36 -16.65
N ARG A 10 6.22 -5.03 -16.64
CA ARG A 10 6.39 -4.22 -17.86
C ARG A 10 7.83 -4.22 -18.37
N ALA A 11 8.82 -4.20 -17.49
CA ALA A 11 10.23 -4.32 -17.88
C ALA A 11 10.55 -5.70 -18.49
N ALA A 12 9.80 -6.75 -18.12
CA ALA A 12 9.87 -8.07 -18.73
C ALA A 12 9.10 -8.19 -20.06
N GLY A 13 8.44 -7.12 -20.51
CA GLY A 13 7.63 -7.10 -21.73
C GLY A 13 6.19 -7.56 -21.54
N GLU A 14 5.76 -7.81 -20.31
CA GLU A 14 4.38 -8.17 -19.98
C GLU A 14 3.48 -6.93 -19.94
N GLU A 15 2.22 -7.10 -20.32
CA GLU A 15 1.21 -6.06 -20.18
C GLU A 15 0.57 -6.09 -18.80
N VAL A 16 0.42 -4.92 -18.17
CA VAL A 16 -0.28 -4.76 -16.89
C VAL A 16 -1.56 -3.98 -17.13
N ALA A 17 -2.68 -4.70 -17.19
CA ALA A 17 -3.97 -4.13 -17.53
C ALA A 17 -4.61 -3.33 -16.38
N LEU A 18 -4.30 -3.69 -15.12
CA LEU A 18 -4.81 -3.01 -13.93
C LEU A 18 -3.86 -3.20 -12.73
N VAL A 19 -3.65 -2.14 -11.96
CA VAL A 19 -3.15 -2.21 -10.59
C VAL A 19 -4.28 -1.87 -9.62
N ALA A 20 -4.66 -2.81 -8.76
CA ALA A 20 -5.62 -2.58 -7.68
C ALA A 20 -4.88 -2.42 -6.34
N VAL A 21 -5.14 -1.31 -5.66
CA VAL A 21 -4.55 -0.97 -4.36
C VAL A 21 -5.65 -1.00 -3.31
N PHE A 22 -5.47 -1.83 -2.28
CA PHE A 22 -6.40 -1.96 -1.17
C PHE A 22 -5.77 -1.34 0.07
N ASP A 23 -6.36 -0.25 0.53
CA ASP A 23 -6.08 0.48 1.76
C ASP A 23 -4.60 0.47 2.13
N SER A 24 -3.76 0.90 1.19
CA SER A 24 -2.31 0.90 1.34
C SER A 24 -1.79 2.32 1.22
N PHE A 25 -0.73 2.64 1.96
CA PHE A 25 -0.05 3.91 1.79
C PHE A 25 0.66 3.97 0.44
N PRO A 26 0.68 5.14 -0.22
CA PRO A 26 1.56 5.35 -1.36
C PRO A 26 3.03 5.17 -0.95
N PRO A 27 3.96 4.96 -1.90
CA PRO A 27 5.38 4.84 -1.63
C PRO A 27 6.02 6.20 -1.28
N ASP A 28 5.43 6.94 -0.35
CA ASP A 28 5.93 8.18 0.26
C ASP A 28 5.99 8.02 1.79
N PRO A 29 7.19 8.09 2.40
CA PRO A 29 7.34 8.09 3.86
C PRO A 29 6.57 9.20 4.60
N ARG A 30 6.13 10.27 3.90
CA ARG A 30 5.30 11.34 4.47
C ARG A 30 3.81 11.02 4.53
N ALA A 31 3.37 9.98 3.82
CA ALA A 31 1.97 9.56 3.80
C ALA A 31 1.67 8.57 4.93
N SER A 32 2.65 7.77 5.36
CA SER A 32 2.53 6.85 6.48
C SER A 32 2.81 7.53 7.83
N PRO A 33 2.11 7.16 8.91
CA PRO A 33 2.47 7.61 10.26
C PRO A 33 3.91 7.19 10.61
N PRO A 34 4.65 8.00 11.38
CA PRO A 34 6.01 7.67 11.76
C PRO A 34 6.02 6.41 12.63
N ALA A 35 6.98 5.52 12.41
CA ALA A 35 7.17 4.30 13.21
C ALA A 35 7.42 4.55 14.72
N ILE A 36 7.61 5.81 15.12
CA ILE A 36 7.85 6.25 16.49
C ILE A 36 6.87 7.39 16.78
N ASP A 37 6.03 7.21 17.80
CA ASP A 37 4.91 8.10 18.12
C ASP A 37 4.81 8.41 19.63
N GLY A 38 4.07 9.45 20.00
CA GLY A 38 3.83 9.84 21.39
C GLY A 38 4.95 10.65 22.06
N GLY A 39 4.84 10.83 23.38
CA GLY A 39 5.72 11.69 24.20
C GLY A 39 7.14 11.16 24.38
N LEU A 40 8.06 12.01 24.87
CA LEU A 40 9.51 11.77 24.92
C LEU A 40 9.89 10.41 25.54
N LEU A 41 9.28 10.03 26.67
CA LEU A 41 9.50 8.74 27.33
C LEU A 41 9.07 7.54 26.46
N ARG A 42 7.96 7.65 25.73
CA ARG A 42 7.45 6.60 24.83
C ARG A 42 8.36 6.45 23.61
N ARG A 43 8.85 7.57 23.06
CA ARG A 43 9.85 7.58 21.99
C ARG A 43 11.16 6.93 22.42
N ILE A 44 11.68 7.26 23.61
CA ILE A 44 12.92 6.65 24.14
C ILE A 44 12.75 5.14 24.32
N LYS A 45 11.61 4.68 24.86
CA LYS A 45 11.31 3.24 24.97
C LYS A 45 11.19 2.55 23.61
N GLN A 46 10.53 3.18 22.63
CA GLN A 46 10.43 2.65 21.26
C GLN A 46 11.82 2.56 20.60
N ILE A 47 12.65 3.61 20.71
CA ILE A 47 14.05 3.60 20.22
C ILE A 47 14.88 2.51 20.93
N GLY A 48 14.76 2.38 22.25
CA GLY A 48 15.45 1.35 23.02
C GLY A 48 15.05 -0.07 22.61
N ALA A 49 13.76 -0.32 22.40
CA ALA A 49 13.25 -1.59 21.87
C ALA A 49 13.77 -1.84 20.45
N LEU A 50 13.85 -0.79 19.62
CA LEU A 50 14.42 -0.89 18.27
C LEU A 50 15.92 -1.28 18.31
N VAL A 51 16.69 -0.81 19.28
CA VAL A 51 18.10 -1.17 19.45
C VAL A 51 18.27 -2.58 20.02
N LEU A 52 17.47 -2.97 21.02
CA LEU A 52 17.55 -4.30 21.65
C LEU A 52 17.17 -5.45 20.71
N THR A 53 16.29 -5.21 19.74
CA THR A 53 15.95 -6.19 18.68
C THR A 53 17.13 -6.56 17.76
N GLY A 54 18.25 -5.84 17.82
CA GLY A 54 19.50 -6.23 17.16
C GLY A 54 20.38 -7.15 18.01
N ILE A 55 20.12 -7.25 19.31
CA ILE A 55 21.01 -7.84 20.33
C ILE A 55 20.43 -9.13 20.91
N VAL A 56 19.10 -9.29 20.99
CA VAL A 56 18.46 -10.50 21.51
C VAL A 56 17.98 -11.39 20.35
N PRO A 57 18.40 -12.66 20.26
CA PRO A 57 17.81 -13.62 19.34
C PRO A 57 16.38 -13.91 19.79
N ASP A 58 15.38 -13.42 19.04
CA ASP A 58 13.98 -13.79 19.22
C ASP A 58 13.67 -14.91 18.24
N GLU A 59 13.60 -16.14 18.73
CA GLU A 59 13.12 -17.32 18.00
C GLU A 59 11.68 -17.06 17.54
N GLY A 60 11.53 -16.58 16.30
CA GLY A 60 10.24 -16.49 15.60
C GLY A 60 9.83 -15.11 15.08
N LYS A 61 10.45 -14.00 15.50
CA LYS A 61 10.07 -12.64 15.04
C LYS A 61 11.23 -11.74 14.58
N GLY A 62 12.48 -12.14 14.83
CA GLY A 62 13.67 -11.37 14.46
C GLY A 62 13.86 -11.17 12.95
N HIS A 63 13.38 -12.12 12.13
CA HIS A 63 13.40 -12.01 10.67
C HIS A 63 12.44 -10.93 10.18
N TYR A 64 11.21 -10.89 10.71
CA TYR A 64 10.17 -9.95 10.29
C TYR A 64 10.62 -8.49 10.46
N LEU A 65 11.17 -8.14 11.62
CA LEU A 65 11.57 -6.76 11.91
C LEU A 65 12.83 -6.32 11.14
N ARG A 66 13.77 -7.25 10.87
CA ARG A 66 14.94 -6.98 10.02
C ARG A 66 14.53 -6.82 8.55
N PHE A 67 13.66 -7.68 8.03
CA PHE A 67 13.07 -7.52 6.70
C PHE A 67 12.26 -6.22 6.60
N TYR A 68 11.49 -5.87 7.63
CA TYR A 68 10.74 -4.62 7.69
C TYR A 68 11.66 -3.39 7.66
N ARG A 69 12.73 -3.37 8.45
CA ARG A 69 13.71 -2.26 8.47
C ARG A 69 14.55 -2.17 7.21
N GLN A 70 14.98 -3.31 6.67
CA GLN A 70 15.72 -3.37 5.41
C GLN A 70 14.82 -2.97 4.24
N GLY A 71 13.58 -3.44 4.22
CA GLY A 71 12.54 -3.05 3.26
C GLY A 71 12.26 -1.55 3.31
N MET A 72 12.06 -0.99 4.51
CA MET A 72 11.85 0.45 4.72
C MET A 72 13.08 1.31 4.35
N PHE A 73 14.30 0.79 4.54
CA PHE A 73 15.54 1.49 4.17
C PHE A 73 15.77 1.48 2.65
N LEU A 74 15.50 0.36 1.98
CA LEU A 74 15.51 0.26 0.52
C LEU A 74 14.40 1.12 -0.11
N GLN A 75 13.20 1.13 0.49
CA GLN A 75 12.06 1.95 0.09
C GLN A 75 12.34 3.45 0.23
N ARG A 76 13.13 3.88 1.23
CA ARG A 76 13.55 5.29 1.37
C ARG A 76 14.47 5.78 0.25
N ARG A 77 15.13 4.88 -0.49
CA ARG A 77 16.03 5.21 -1.59
C ARG A 77 15.39 5.03 -2.97
N HIS A 78 14.37 4.18 -3.08
CA HIS A 78 13.50 4.09 -4.25
C HIS A 78 12.33 5.07 -4.10
N ARG A 79 12.48 6.30 -4.64
CA ARG A 79 11.31 7.02 -5.13
C ARG A 79 10.83 6.25 -6.35
N GLY A 80 9.92 5.29 -6.14
CA GLY A 80 9.37 4.49 -7.23
C GLY A 80 8.90 5.44 -8.34
N ALA A 81 9.25 5.13 -9.59
CA ALA A 81 8.80 5.93 -10.72
C ALA A 81 7.26 6.02 -10.70
N PRO A 82 6.68 7.19 -11.03
CA PRO A 82 5.23 7.30 -11.20
C PRO A 82 4.72 6.21 -12.15
N TRP A 83 3.53 5.71 -11.89
CA TRP A 83 2.89 4.68 -12.69
C TRP A 83 1.83 5.28 -13.60
N ASP A 84 1.97 5.05 -14.91
CA ASP A 84 1.08 5.56 -15.95
C ASP A 84 0.00 4.55 -16.37
N GLY A 85 -0.03 3.35 -15.78
CA GLY A 85 -1.03 2.34 -16.07
C GLY A 85 -2.33 2.56 -15.29
N ARG A 86 -3.39 1.90 -15.75
CA ARG A 86 -4.72 1.96 -15.11
C ARG A 86 -4.65 1.49 -13.66
N THR A 87 -5.20 2.29 -12.74
CA THR A 87 -5.11 2.03 -11.31
C THR A 87 -6.43 2.27 -10.58
N LEU A 88 -6.84 1.30 -9.76
CA LEU A 88 -7.94 1.45 -8.81
C LEU A 88 -7.37 1.55 -7.39
N VAL A 89 -7.74 2.58 -6.65
CA VAL A 89 -7.37 2.76 -5.25
C VAL A 89 -8.61 2.68 -4.37
N LEU A 90 -8.62 1.74 -3.43
CA LEU A 90 -9.69 1.60 -2.43
C LEU A 90 -9.15 2.00 -1.07
N VAL A 91 -9.84 2.89 -0.36
CA VAL A 91 -9.44 3.36 0.98
C VAL A 91 -10.55 3.07 1.97
N ALA A 92 -10.21 2.49 3.12
CA ALA A 92 -11.17 2.24 4.18
C ALA A 92 -11.49 3.54 4.91
N ARG A 93 -12.73 4.03 4.82
CA ARG A 93 -13.09 5.38 5.28
C ARG A 93 -13.11 5.53 6.81
N ASP A 94 -13.30 4.43 7.54
CA ASP A 94 -13.36 4.44 9.01
C ASP A 94 -11.95 4.23 9.64
N ASP A 95 -10.89 4.19 8.82
CA ASP A 95 -9.50 4.09 9.28
C ASP A 95 -8.95 5.46 9.72
N PRO A 96 -8.32 5.57 10.90
CA PRO A 96 -7.70 6.82 11.36
C PRO A 96 -6.64 7.39 10.42
N ASP A 97 -6.00 6.54 9.62
CA ASP A 97 -4.94 6.93 8.68
C ASP A 97 -5.45 7.09 7.23
N SER A 98 -6.77 7.05 7.00
CA SER A 98 -7.39 7.18 5.67
C SER A 98 -6.86 8.37 4.88
N ALA A 99 -6.70 9.53 5.53
CA ALA A 99 -6.15 10.75 4.90
C ALA A 99 -4.70 10.59 4.38
N GLY A 100 -3.90 9.72 4.99
CA GLY A 100 -2.57 9.36 4.51
C GLY A 100 -2.63 8.34 3.37
N ARG A 101 -3.53 7.35 3.50
CA ARG A 101 -3.75 6.30 2.50
C ARG A 101 -4.35 6.83 1.19
N SER A 102 -5.06 7.95 1.20
CA SER A 102 -5.62 8.59 0.00
C SER A 102 -4.62 9.40 -0.86
N ARG A 103 -3.34 9.51 -0.46
CA ARG A 103 -2.35 10.41 -1.11
C ARG A 103 -1.67 9.81 -2.36
N TRP A 104 -2.41 9.10 -3.19
CA TRP A 104 -1.86 8.39 -4.36
C TRP A 104 -1.64 9.26 -5.61
N SER A 105 -2.29 10.43 -5.71
CA SER A 105 -2.24 11.28 -6.92
C SER A 105 -0.84 11.67 -7.38
N GLY A 106 0.13 11.79 -6.47
CA GLY A 106 1.53 12.09 -6.80
C GLY A 106 2.32 10.91 -7.39
N HIS A 107 1.76 9.70 -7.38
CA HIS A 107 2.41 8.46 -7.80
C HIS A 107 1.74 7.82 -9.01
N LEU A 108 0.59 8.34 -9.45
CA LEU A 108 -0.21 7.81 -10.54
C LEU A 108 -0.36 8.90 -11.62
N THR A 109 0.17 8.66 -12.81
CA THR A 109 0.10 9.57 -13.96
C THR A 109 -0.84 9.07 -15.05
N GLY A 110 -1.36 7.85 -14.90
CA GLY A 110 -2.25 7.18 -15.84
C GLY A 110 -3.73 7.45 -15.60
N GLN A 111 -4.59 6.62 -16.18
CA GLN A 111 -6.00 6.56 -15.78
C GLN A 111 -6.09 5.97 -14.37
N TRP A 112 -6.76 6.65 -13.46
CA TRP A 112 -6.99 6.08 -12.13
C TRP A 112 -8.23 6.65 -11.47
N SER A 113 -8.76 5.88 -10.53
CA SER A 113 -9.88 6.26 -9.66
C SER A 113 -9.55 5.92 -8.21
N MET A 114 -10.17 6.65 -7.29
CA MET A 114 -10.09 6.38 -5.86
C MET A 114 -11.49 6.32 -5.28
N HIS A 115 -11.75 5.27 -4.51
CA HIS A 115 -13.03 5.05 -3.86
C HIS A 115 -12.83 4.78 -2.38
N GLU A 116 -13.62 5.47 -1.56
CA GLU A 116 -13.72 5.18 -0.15
C GLU A 116 -14.76 4.08 0.08
N VAL A 117 -14.38 3.04 0.84
CA VAL A 117 -15.25 1.91 1.17
C VAL A 117 -15.55 1.87 2.67
N PRO A 118 -16.71 1.29 3.08
CA PRO A 118 -17.03 1.11 4.49
C PRO A 118 -16.00 0.25 5.25
N GLY A 119 -15.87 0.49 6.55
CA GLY A 119 -14.99 -0.27 7.41
C GLY A 119 -13.62 0.40 7.61
N ASN A 120 -12.78 -0.30 8.36
CA ASN A 120 -11.39 0.06 8.62
C ASN A 120 -10.43 -0.86 7.83
N HIS A 121 -9.13 -0.64 7.96
CA HIS A 121 -8.09 -1.42 7.26
C HIS A 121 -8.32 -2.94 7.29
N ASN A 122 -8.72 -3.47 8.45
CA ASN A 122 -8.98 -4.89 8.59
C ASN A 122 -10.38 -5.25 8.09
N GLY A 123 -11.39 -4.44 8.41
CA GLY A 123 -12.80 -4.73 8.17
C GLY A 123 -13.26 -4.59 6.72
N MET A 124 -12.50 -3.93 5.84
CA MET A 124 -12.93 -3.69 4.45
C MET A 124 -13.09 -4.98 3.62
N LEU A 125 -12.38 -6.06 3.97
CA LEU A 125 -12.42 -7.36 3.27
C LEU A 125 -13.31 -8.40 3.96
N HIS A 126 -14.04 -7.99 5.00
CA HIS A 126 -14.96 -8.86 5.73
C HIS A 126 -16.39 -8.35 5.61
N GLU A 127 -17.36 -9.24 5.84
CA GLU A 127 -18.75 -8.86 5.99
C GLU A 127 -18.92 -7.83 7.13
N PRO A 128 -19.74 -6.78 6.95
CA PRO A 128 -20.62 -6.52 5.80
C PRO A 128 -19.99 -5.72 4.64
N ASN A 129 -18.70 -5.37 4.72
CA ASN A 129 -18.07 -4.36 3.85
C ASN A 129 -17.53 -4.92 2.53
N VAL A 130 -17.21 -6.22 2.48
CA VAL A 130 -16.57 -6.88 1.34
C VAL A 130 -17.37 -6.75 0.03
N ALA A 131 -18.70 -6.68 0.11
CA ALA A 131 -19.57 -6.54 -1.05
C ALA A 131 -19.26 -5.26 -1.85
N ALA A 132 -19.06 -4.12 -1.16
CA ALA A 132 -18.72 -2.85 -1.81
C ALA A 132 -17.34 -2.90 -2.48
N VAL A 133 -16.37 -3.58 -1.88
CA VAL A 133 -15.04 -3.79 -2.46
C VAL A 133 -15.13 -4.66 -3.72
N ALA A 134 -15.86 -5.77 -3.65
CA ALA A 134 -16.02 -6.70 -4.76
C ALA A 134 -16.71 -6.04 -5.96
N GLU A 135 -17.75 -5.22 -5.73
CA GLU A 135 -18.46 -4.48 -6.78
C GLU A 135 -17.51 -3.56 -7.55
N LEU A 136 -16.70 -2.76 -6.85
CA LEU A 136 -15.75 -1.84 -7.47
C LEU A 136 -14.65 -2.56 -8.26
N VAL A 137 -14.10 -3.64 -7.70
CA VAL A 137 -13.08 -4.45 -8.40
C VAL A 137 -13.67 -5.11 -9.64
N THR A 138 -14.89 -5.64 -9.56
CA THR A 138 -15.57 -6.29 -10.69
C THR A 138 -15.82 -5.28 -11.81
N ALA A 139 -16.37 -4.10 -11.49
CA ALA A 139 -16.60 -3.05 -12.47
C ALA A 139 -15.32 -2.61 -13.19
N GLU A 140 -14.21 -2.48 -12.45
CA GLU A 140 -12.93 -2.07 -13.05
C GLU A 140 -12.34 -3.18 -13.94
N LEU A 141 -12.46 -4.45 -13.53
CA LEU A 141 -12.04 -5.59 -14.35
C LEU A 141 -12.85 -5.70 -15.64
N ASP A 142 -14.17 -5.51 -15.58
CA ASP A 142 -15.04 -5.49 -16.76
C ASP A 142 -14.68 -4.34 -17.71
N ALA A 143 -14.40 -3.16 -17.16
CA ALA A 143 -13.96 -2.00 -17.93
C ALA A 143 -12.60 -2.22 -18.62
N VAL A 144 -11.73 -3.06 -18.06
CA VAL A 144 -10.45 -3.45 -18.66
C VAL A 144 -10.66 -4.49 -19.76
N ALA A 145 -11.47 -5.51 -19.50
CA ALA A 145 -11.78 -6.56 -20.48
C ALA A 145 -12.50 -6.00 -21.74
N GLY A 146 -13.37 -5.00 -21.56
CA GLY A 146 -14.05 -4.32 -22.65
C GLY A 146 -13.12 -3.51 -23.57
N ILE A 147 -11.99 -3.02 -23.07
CA ILE A 147 -10.99 -2.30 -23.87
C ILE A 147 -10.17 -3.27 -24.74
N GLY A 148 -9.81 -4.43 -24.19
CA GLY A 148 -9.01 -5.44 -24.91
C GLY A 148 -9.77 -6.19 -26.02
N SER A 149 -11.11 -6.11 -26.05
CA SER A 149 -11.95 -6.84 -27.02
C SER A 149 -12.26 -6.02 -28.30
N GLY A 150 -11.75 -4.79 -28.41
CA GLY A 150 -12.06 -3.85 -29.50
C GLY A 150 -10.90 -3.58 -30.48
N GLY A 151 -9.87 -4.42 -30.49
CA GLY A 151 -8.68 -4.29 -31.34
C GLY A 151 -8.57 -5.37 -32.41
#